data_AF-A0AAD5QV16-F1
#
_entry.id   AF-A0AAD5QV16-F1
#
_cell.length_a   1.000
_cell.length_b   1.000
_cell.length_c   1.000
_cell.angle_alpha   90.00
_cell.angle_beta   90.00
_cell.angle_gamma   90.00
#
_symmetry.space_group_name_H-M   'P 1'
#
loop_
_entity.id
_entity.type
_entity.pdbx_description
1 polymer ?
#
loop_
_entity_poly.entity_id
_entity_poly.type
_entity_poly.pdbx_seq_one_letter_code
_entity_poly.pdbx_strand_id
1 'polypeptide(L)'
;MNGVTQTVFINQTLNLALTRSIVEKVVASCTKCSLIDYTPIFTVNGTYQTFDDQTLLAYVNMNIHFTLYGLHRLRALFKQICDKISYSSPISL
;
A
#
# COMPACT_ATOMS: atom_id res chain seq x y z
N MET A 1 -5.14 -29.96 9.20
CA MET A 1 -4.14 -28.99 8.72
C MET A 1 -3.85 -29.35 7.27
N ASN A 2 -4.42 -28.62 6.31
CA ASN A 2 -4.19 -28.89 4.89
C ASN A 2 -2.94 -28.12 4.46
N GLY A 3 -1.90 -28.86 4.04
CA GLY A 3 -0.62 -28.30 3.62
C GLY A 3 -0.81 -27.39 2.41
N VAL A 4 -0.40 -26.13 2.55
CA VAL A 4 -0.35 -25.18 1.45
C VAL A 4 0.83 -25.60 0.56
N THR A 5 0.57 -26.07 -0.65
CA THR A 5 1.58 -26.54 -1.60
C THR A 5 2.39 -25.38 -2.18
N GLN A 6 3.71 -25.55 -2.33
CA GLN A 6 4.64 -24.52 -2.85
C GLN A 6 4.20 -23.93 -4.20
N THR A 7 3.51 -24.70 -5.03
CA THR A 7 2.97 -24.29 -6.34
C THR A 7 1.93 -23.15 -6.22
N VAL A 8 1.16 -23.11 -5.14
CA VAL A 8 0.20 -22.02 -4.87
C VAL A 8 0.95 -20.71 -4.58
N PHE A 9 2.01 -20.78 -3.78
CA PHE A 9 2.85 -19.62 -3.46
C PHE A 9 3.64 -19.09 -4.67
N ILE A 10 4.16 -19.98 -5.53
CA ILE A 10 4.87 -19.58 -6.77
C ILE A 10 3.91 -18.84 -7.71
N ASN A 11 2.69 -19.37 -7.91
CA ASN A 11 1.68 -18.70 -8.73
C ASN A 11 1.26 -17.36 -8.14
N GLN A 12 1.07 -17.25 -6.82
CA GLN A 12 0.75 -15.98 -6.16
C GLN A 12 1.89 -14.95 -6.27
N THR A 13 3.14 -15.38 -6.15
CA THR A 13 4.32 -14.51 -6.24
C THR A 13 4.54 -14.01 -7.67
N LEU A 14 4.40 -14.90 -8.66
CA LEU A 14 4.44 -14.53 -10.08
C LEU A 14 3.31 -13.56 -10.45
N ASN A 15 2.10 -13.81 -9.95
CA ASN A 15 0.97 -12.92 -10.15
C ASN A 15 1.24 -11.54 -9.51
N LEU A 16 1.80 -11.48 -8.31
CA LEU A 16 2.12 -10.21 -7.65
C LEU A 16 3.18 -9.41 -8.41
N ALA A 17 4.27 -10.06 -8.86
CA ALA A 17 5.31 -9.41 -9.65
C ALA A 17 4.78 -8.91 -11.00
N LEU A 18 3.94 -9.71 -11.67
CA LEU A 18 3.27 -9.32 -12.90
C LEU A 18 2.32 -8.13 -12.67
N THR A 19 1.49 -8.18 -11.63
CA THR A 19 0.59 -7.08 -11.27
C THR A 19 1.35 -5.79 -10.98
N ARG A 20 2.46 -5.85 -10.22
CA ARG A 20 3.32 -4.67 -9.99
C ARG A 20 3.84 -4.10 -11.31
N SER A 21 4.37 -4.95 -12.20
CA SER A 21 4.88 -4.50 -13.50
C SER A 21 3.80 -3.86 -14.38
N ILE A 22 2.58 -4.42 -14.39
CA ILE A 22 1.45 -3.85 -15.14
C ILE A 22 1.08 -2.48 -14.57
N VAL A 23 0.97 -2.35 -13.26
CA VAL A 23 0.64 -1.09 -12.59
C VAL A 23 1.72 -0.03 -12.86
N GLU A 24 3.00 -0.39 -12.77
CA GLU A 24 4.11 0.50 -13.09
C GLU A 24 4.04 1.02 -14.53
N LYS A 25 3.73 0.16 -15.50
CA LYS A 25 3.55 0.56 -16.92
C LYS A 25 2.37 1.51 -17.11
N VAL A 26 1.25 1.26 -16.43
CA VAL A 26 0.05 2.11 -16.50
C VAL A 26 0.31 3.48 -15.88
N VAL A 27 1.00 3.53 -14.74
CA VAL A 27 1.38 4.81 -14.12
C VAL A 27 2.36 5.58 -15.00
N ALA A 28 3.35 4.89 -15.59
CA ALA A 28 4.33 5.52 -16.48
C ALA A 28 3.72 6.13 -17.75
N SER A 29 2.59 5.60 -18.25
CA SER A 29 1.90 6.17 -19.42
C SER A 29 0.94 7.32 -19.08
N CYS A 30 0.74 7.64 -17.79
CA CYS A 30 -0.21 8.66 -17.33
C CYS A 30 0.52 9.82 -16.63
N THR A 31 0.54 11.00 -17.26
CA THR A 31 1.24 12.20 -16.75
C THR A 31 0.66 12.79 -15.46
N LYS A 32 -0.58 12.43 -15.11
CA LYS A 32 -1.27 12.87 -13.88
C LYS A 32 -1.34 11.79 -12.81
N CYS A 33 -0.87 10.58 -13.09
CA CYS A 33 -0.97 9.46 -12.16
C CYS A 33 0.28 9.37 -11.30
N SER A 34 0.12 8.88 -10.07
CA SER A 34 1.23 8.53 -9.20
C SER A 34 0.93 7.20 -8.52
N LEU A 35 1.94 6.35 -8.39
CA LEU A 35 1.83 5.11 -7.63
C LEU A 35 1.97 5.44 -6.14
N ILE A 36 0.97 5.07 -5.35
CA ILE A 36 1.01 5.20 -3.90
C ILE A 36 1.47 3.86 -3.33
N ASP A 37 2.72 3.80 -2.88
CA ASP A 37 3.28 2.62 -2.21
C ASP A 37 3.37 2.87 -0.70
N TYR A 38 2.46 2.25 0.06
CA TYR A 38 2.43 2.32 1.52
C TYR A 38 3.20 1.17 2.18
N THR A 39 3.72 0.19 1.42
CA THR A 39 4.45 -0.96 1.97
C THR A 39 5.60 -0.55 2.89
N PRO A 40 6.45 0.46 2.56
CA PRO A 40 7.57 0.84 3.42
C PRO A 40 7.18 1.29 4.83
N ILE A 41 5.95 1.79 5.03
CA ILE A 41 5.48 2.32 6.33
C ILE A 41 5.24 1.19 7.34
N PHE A 42 4.90 0.01 6.84
CA PHE A 42 4.57 -1.16 7.66
C PHE A 42 5.64 -2.26 7.57
N THR A 43 6.72 -2.03 6.83
CA THR A 43 7.82 -2.97 6.72
C THR A 43 8.90 -2.65 7.76
N VAL A 44 9.16 -3.61 8.65
CA VAL A 44 10.23 -3.54 9.65
C VAL A 44 11.21 -4.66 9.36
N ASN A 45 12.49 -4.35 9.21
CA ASN A 45 13.56 -5.31 8.90
C ASN A 45 13.26 -6.21 7.67
N GLY A 46 12.60 -5.65 6.65
CA GLY A 46 12.25 -6.38 5.43
C GLY A 46 10.97 -7.23 5.53
N THR A 47 10.31 -7.27 6.69
CA THR A 47 9.04 -7.98 6.89
C THR A 47 7.88 -7.00 7.00
N TYR A 48 6.85 -7.17 6.17
CA TYR A 48 5.61 -6.43 6.29
C TYR A 48 4.84 -6.88 7.54
N GLN A 49 4.49 -5.92 8.39
CA GLN A 49 3.79 -6.16 9.64
C GLN A 49 2.32 -5.77 9.52
N THR A 50 1.43 -6.59 10.07
CA THR A 50 -0.02 -6.30 10.16
C THR A 50 -0.42 -5.70 11.51
N PHE A 51 0.51 -5.65 12.46
CA PHE A 51 0.36 -5.06 13.78
C PHE A 51 1.70 -4.49 14.28
N ASP A 52 1.64 -3.64 15.29
CA ASP A 52 2.79 -3.06 15.97
C ASP A 52 3.23 -3.97 17.12
N ASP A 53 4.48 -4.40 17.10
CA ASP A 53 5.04 -5.35 18.06
C ASP A 53 5.28 -4.76 19.46
N GLN A 54 5.30 -3.43 19.58
CA GLN A 54 5.48 -2.73 20.86
C GLN A 54 4.13 -2.42 21.53
N THR A 55 3.17 -1.93 20.75
CA THR A 55 1.85 -1.51 21.27
C THR A 55 0.79 -2.60 21.18
N LEU A 56 1.07 -3.68 20.43
CA LEU A 56 0.14 -4.77 20.13
C LEU A 56 -1.13 -4.34 19.38
N LEU A 57 -1.10 -3.14 18.78
CA LEU A 57 -2.22 -2.62 18.00
C LEU A 57 -2.14 -3.10 16.55
N ALA A 58 -3.25 -3.65 16.05
CA ALA A 58 -3.36 -4.05 14.65
C ALA A 58 -3.41 -2.83 13.72
N TYR A 59 -2.65 -2.87 12.62
CA TYR A 59 -2.73 -1.87 11.55
C TYR A 59 -3.91 -2.11 10.61
N VAL A 60 -4.33 -3.37 10.46
CA VAL A 60 -5.47 -3.78 9.62
C VAL A 60 -6.43 -4.67 10.40
N ASN A 61 -7.72 -4.62 10.05
CA ASN A 61 -8.73 -5.52 10.61
C ASN A 61 -8.82 -6.83 9.82
N MET A 62 -9.74 -7.70 10.22
CA MET A 62 -9.95 -9.02 9.61
C MET A 62 -10.39 -8.96 8.13
N ASN A 63 -10.90 -7.81 7.69
CA ASN A 63 -11.29 -7.54 6.31
C ASN A 63 -10.19 -6.80 5.52
N ILE A 64 -8.95 -6.72 6.05
CA ILE A 64 -7.80 -6.04 5.42
C ILE A 64 -8.01 -4.51 5.29
N HIS A 65 -8.97 -3.91 6.01
CA HIS A 65 -9.09 -2.46 6.08
C HIS A 65 -8.14 -1.91 7.14
N PHE A 66 -7.50 -0.76 6.87
CA PHE A 66 -6.71 -0.08 7.88
C PHE A 66 -7.56 0.30 9.11
N THR A 67 -7.05 0.00 10.30
CA THR A 67 -7.61 0.49 11.56
C THR A 67 -7.32 1.98 11.71
N LEU A 68 -7.90 2.63 12.72
CA LEU A 68 -7.53 4.02 13.06
C LEU A 68 -6.03 4.16 13.31
N TYR A 69 -5.41 3.16 13.95
CA TYR A 69 -3.98 3.15 14.21
C TYR A 69 -3.18 3.00 12.91
N GLY A 70 -3.57 2.07 12.02
CA GLY A 70 -2.96 1.92 10.69
C GLY A 70 -3.07 3.19 9.83
N LEU A 71 -4.24 3.83 9.79
CA LEU A 71 -4.45 5.10 9.10
C LEU A 71 -3.58 6.22 9.68
N HIS A 72 -3.39 6.24 11.01
CA HIS A 72 -2.50 7.22 11.63
C HIS A 72 -1.05 7.08 11.14
N ARG A 73 -0.54 5.85 10.97
CA ARG A 73 0.80 5.60 10.41
C ARG A 73 0.95 6.12 8.98
N LEU A 74 -0.14 6.14 8.20
CA LEU A 74 -0.14 6.64 6.81
C LEU A 74 -0.18 8.17 6.70
N ARG A 75 -0.37 8.91 7.81
CA ARG A 75 -0.59 10.36 7.77
C ARG A 75 0.50 11.12 7.02
N ALA A 76 1.77 10.77 7.24
CA ALA A 76 2.90 11.44 6.58
C ALA A 76 2.89 11.21 5.07
N LEU A 77 2.58 9.99 4.62
CA LEU A 77 2.47 9.66 3.20
C LEU A 77 1.34 10.44 2.52
N PHE A 78 0.15 10.44 3.12
CA PHE A 78 -0.98 11.21 2.56
C PHE A 78 -0.69 12.71 2.52
N LYS A 79 -0.02 13.25 3.54
CA LYS A 79 0.43 14.65 3.51
C LYS A 79 1.35 14.92 2.32
N GLN A 80 2.36 14.08 2.10
CA GLN A 80 3.28 14.22 0.96
C GLN A 80 2.56 14.12 -0.40
N ILE A 81 1.53 13.28 -0.50
CA ILE A 81 0.70 13.18 -1.71
C ILE A 81 -0.07 14.47 -1.93
N CYS A 82 -0.77 14.97 -0.91
CA CYS A 82 -1.53 16.22 -0.99
C CYS A 82 -0.63 17.42 -1.33
N ASP A 83 0.56 17.50 -0.75
CA ASP A 83 1.52 18.59 -1.01
C ASP A 83 2.03 18.57 -2.47
N LYS A 84 1.98 17.42 -3.17
CA LYS A 84 2.38 17.24 -4.57
C LYS A 84 1.24 17.43 -5.57
N ILE A 85 0.00 17.32 -5.12
CA ILE A 85 -1.17 17.54 -5.97
C ILE A 85 -1.48 19.02 -5.96
N SER A 86 -1.12 19.71 -7.05
CA SER A 86 -1.59 21.08 -7.27
C SER A 86 -3.06 21.01 -7.68
N TYR A 87 -3.96 21.43 -6.80
CA TYR A 87 -5.34 21.68 -7.20
C TYR A 87 -5.31 22.84 -8.20
N SER A 88 -5.68 22.59 -9.46
CA SER A 88 -6.16 23.69 -10.31
C SER A 88 -7.31 24.33 -9.54
N SER A 89 -7.15 25.61 -9.17
CA SER A 89 -8.13 26.37 -8.38
C SER A 89 -9.56 26.05 -8.80
N PRO A 90 -10.54 25.97 -7.87
CA PRO A 90 -11.92 25.95 -8.28
C PRO A 90 -12.13 27.21 -9.14
N ILE A 91 -12.76 27.01 -10.31
CA ILE A 91 -13.30 28.11 -11.10
C ILE A 91 -14.11 28.95 -10.10
N SER A 92 -13.68 30.19 -9.87
CA SER A 92 -14.45 31.17 -9.13
C SER A 92 -15.79 31.32 -9.86
N LEU A 93 -16.85 30.78 -9.27
CA LEU A 93 -18.24 31.06 -9.63
C LEU A 93 -18.59 32.50 -9.25
#